data_AF-A0A935BPP6-F1
#
_entry.id   AF-A0A935BPP6-F1
#
_cell.length_a   1.000
_cell.length_b   1.000
_cell.length_c   1.000
_cell.angle_alpha   90.00
_cell.angle_beta   90.00
_cell.angle_gamma   90.00
#
_symmetry.space_group_name_H-M   'P 1'
#
loop_
_entity.id
_entity.type
_entity.pdbx_description
1 polymer ?
#
loop_
_entity_poly.entity_id
_entity_poly.type
_entity_poly.pdbx_seq_one_letter_code
_entity_poly.pdbx_strand_id
1 'polypeptide(L)'
;MMKTVGLWIDLQKAVIVSATEKVVGIEFINSHIDSCRWQLDVWKLPAAIRQRMSDDQLGRFYKNVSGCVLDARSILILGPGEPKSELRMQLGTDNYSGTIVGFESAGSMTNSQIVNKVQRDLRTNVYF
;
A
#
# COMPACT_ATOMS: atom_id res chain seq x y z
N MET A 1 -5.30 -21.78 2.71
CA MET A 1 -4.26 -21.26 3.63
C MET A 1 -4.72 -19.94 4.20
N MET A 2 -4.51 -19.68 5.49
CA MET A 2 -4.81 -18.37 6.08
C MET A 2 -3.61 -17.45 5.85
N LYS A 3 -3.76 -16.53 4.90
CA LYS A 3 -2.79 -15.46 4.62
C LYS A 3 -3.29 -14.20 5.30
N THR A 4 -2.51 -13.70 6.25
CA THR A 4 -2.76 -12.40 6.88
C THR A 4 -1.73 -11.41 6.36
N VAL A 5 -2.18 -10.22 5.99
CA VAL A 5 -1.31 -9.19 5.41
C VAL A 5 -1.33 -7.96 6.27
N GLY A 6 -0.15 -7.46 6.62
CA GLY A 6 0.04 -6.13 7.13
C GLY A 6 0.60 -5.26 6.01
N LEU A 7 0.01 -4.08 5.80
CA LEU A 7 0.40 -3.16 4.75
C LEU A 7 0.63 -1.79 5.35
N TRP A 8 1.73 -1.15 4.95
CA TRP A 8 1.93 0.27 5.15
C TRP A 8 1.99 0.96 3.79
N ILE A 9 1.30 2.09 3.63
CA ILE A 9 1.25 2.83 2.36
C ILE A 9 1.31 4.35 2.59
N ASP A 10 2.10 5.03 1.76
CA ASP A 10 2.05 6.48 1.55
C ASP A 10 1.95 6.82 0.04
N LEU A 11 2.11 8.10 -0.32
CA LEU A 11 2.07 8.54 -1.73
C LEU A 11 3.30 8.11 -2.55
N GLN A 12 4.39 7.68 -1.92
CA GLN A 12 5.65 7.34 -2.57
C GLN A 12 5.89 5.83 -2.66
N LYS A 13 5.43 5.05 -1.69
CA LYS A 13 5.70 3.61 -1.58
C LYS A 13 4.69 2.89 -0.70
N ALA A 14 4.62 1.59 -0.91
CA ALA A 14 3.92 0.64 -0.08
C ALA A 14 4.87 -0.47 0.34
N VAL A 15 4.71 -0.94 1.57
CA VAL A 15 5.43 -2.09 2.14
C VAL A 15 4.40 -3.09 2.62
N ILE A 16 4.44 -4.27 2.01
CA ILE A 16 3.53 -5.36 2.29
C ILE A 16 4.31 -6.42 3.06
N VAL A 17 3.78 -6.82 4.21
CA VAL A 17 4.27 -7.95 4.97
C VAL A 17 3.17 -9.00 5.00
N SER A 18 3.42 -10.14 4.38
CA SER A 18 2.51 -11.29 4.44
C SER A 18 2.98 -12.26 5.50
N ALA A 19 2.06 -12.73 6.32
CA ALA A 19 2.29 -13.80 7.28
C ALA A 19 1.39 -14.98 6.92
N THR A 20 2.04 -16.12 6.72
CA THR A 20 1.42 -17.44 6.66
C THR A 20 1.98 -18.28 7.80
N GLU A 21 1.39 -19.43 8.11
CA GLU A 21 1.83 -20.33 9.20
C GLU A 21 3.32 -20.69 9.14
N LYS A 22 3.95 -20.63 7.96
CA LYS A 22 5.32 -21.10 7.73
C LYS A 22 6.28 -20.03 7.20
N VAL A 23 5.77 -18.96 6.59
CA VAL A 23 6.60 -18.00 5.84
C VAL A 23 6.10 -16.58 6.08
N VAL A 24 7.06 -15.68 6.34
CA VAL A 24 6.86 -14.23 6.31
C VAL A 24 7.46 -13.70 5.01
N GLY A 25 6.63 -13.11 4.16
CA GLY A 25 7.07 -12.42 2.93
C GLY A 25 7.08 -10.90 3.14
N ILE A 26 8.05 -10.22 2.52
CA ILE A 26 8.10 -8.75 2.52
C ILE A 26 8.24 -8.29 1.07
N GLU A 27 7.31 -7.43 0.64
CA GLU A 27 7.31 -6.82 -0.68
C GLU A 27 7.33 -5.29 -0.57
N PHE A 28 8.08 -4.65 -1.46
CA PHE A 28 8.19 -3.20 -1.56
C PHE A 28 7.68 -2.77 -2.93
N ILE A 29 6.71 -1.87 -2.95
CA ILE A 29 6.13 -1.30 -4.18
C ILE A 29 6.39 0.21 -4.14
N ASN A 30 6.93 0.79 -5.22
CA ASN A 30 7.15 2.22 -5.32
C ASN A 30 6.10 2.84 -6.25
N SER A 31 5.59 4.02 -5.93
CA SER A 31 4.62 4.72 -6.78
C SER A 31 5.27 5.36 -8.00
N HIS A 32 6.58 5.55 -7.96
CA HIS A 32 7.39 6.20 -9.00
C HIS A 32 6.87 7.60 -9.38
N ILE A 33 6.03 8.22 -8.54
CA ILE A 33 5.33 9.47 -8.86
C ILE A 33 6.31 10.64 -9.05
N ASP A 34 7.39 10.66 -8.27
CA ASP A 34 8.46 11.65 -8.43
C ASP A 34 9.24 11.44 -9.72
N SER A 35 9.45 10.19 -10.16
CA SER A 35 10.22 9.90 -11.38
C SER A 35 9.53 10.44 -12.64
N CYS A 36 8.20 10.43 -12.70
CA CYS A 36 7.46 11.06 -13.79
C CYS A 36 7.60 12.58 -13.81
N ARG A 37 7.75 13.23 -12.65
CA ARG A 37 7.92 14.69 -12.57
C ARG A 37 9.29 15.15 -13.06
N TRP A 38 10.32 14.32 -12.90
CA TRP A 38 11.71 14.67 -13.23
C TRP A 38 12.16 14.19 -14.62
N GLN A 39 11.31 13.49 -15.38
CA GLN A 39 11.62 13.17 -16.77
C GLN A 39 11.61 14.45 -17.63
N LEU A 40 12.75 14.72 -18.28
CA LEU A 40 13.02 15.98 -19.00
C LEU A 40 11.94 16.32 -20.04
N ASP A 41 11.35 15.32 -20.68
CA ASP A 41 10.31 15.51 -21.68
C ASP A 41 8.92 15.70 -21.07
N VAL A 42 8.67 15.14 -19.87
CA VAL A 42 7.39 15.29 -19.16
C VAL A 42 7.27 16.69 -18.55
N TRP A 43 8.37 17.27 -18.06
CA TRP A 43 8.35 18.64 -17.50
C TRP A 43 7.92 19.70 -18.53
N LYS A 44 8.25 19.48 -19.81
CA LYS A 44 7.91 20.37 -20.93
C LYS A 44 6.44 20.30 -21.35
N LEU A 45 5.69 19.28 -20.92
CA LEU A 45 4.26 19.13 -21.26
C LEU A 45 3.40 20.14 -20.48
N PRO A 46 2.22 20.51 -21.01
CA PRO A 46 1.23 21.31 -20.28
C PRO A 46 0.88 20.73 -18.91
N ALA A 47 0.56 21.60 -17.94
CA ALA A 47 0.27 21.21 -16.56
C ALA A 47 -0.85 20.17 -16.44
N ALA A 48 -1.93 20.31 -17.22
CA ALA A 48 -3.03 19.35 -17.24
C ALA A 48 -2.60 17.94 -17.68
N ILE A 49 -1.66 17.84 -18.63
CA ILE A 49 -1.12 16.56 -19.10
C ILE A 49 -0.23 15.95 -18.02
N ARG A 50 0.64 16.74 -17.38
CA ARG A 50 1.48 16.27 -16.27
C ARG A 50 0.65 15.77 -15.08
N GLN A 51 -0.44 16.47 -14.77
CA GLN A 51 -1.37 16.07 -13.72
C GLN A 51 -2.00 14.71 -14.04
N ARG A 52 -2.58 14.56 -15.25
CA ARG A 52 -3.18 13.30 -15.69
C ARG A 52 -2.20 12.13 -15.66
N MET A 53 -0.95 12.34 -16.08
CA MET A 53 0.09 11.31 -15.99
C MET A 53 0.40 10.92 -14.54
N SER A 54 0.39 11.89 -13.62
CA SER A 54 0.60 11.63 -12.19
C SER A 54 -0.56 10.83 -11.60
N ASP A 55 -1.79 11.19 -11.96
CA ASP A 55 -3.01 10.50 -11.52
C ASP A 55 -3.06 9.06 -12.05
N ASP A 56 -2.70 8.85 -13.33
CA ASP A 56 -2.63 7.51 -13.94
C ASP A 56 -1.57 6.62 -13.27
N GLN A 57 -0.41 7.18 -12.89
CA GLN A 57 0.63 6.45 -12.16
C GLN A 57 0.17 6.08 -10.76
N LEU A 58 -0.48 7.02 -10.06
CA LEU A 58 -1.01 6.77 -8.73
C LEU A 58 -2.12 5.70 -8.77
N GLY A 59 -3.00 5.74 -9.78
CA GLY A 59 -4.00 4.70 -10.00
C GLY A 59 -3.40 3.32 -10.23
N ARG A 60 -2.33 3.22 -11.04
CA ARG A 60 -1.57 1.96 -11.23
C ARG A 60 -0.91 1.48 -9.94
N PHE A 61 -0.34 2.40 -9.17
CA PHE A 61 0.29 2.09 -7.90
C PHE A 61 -0.71 1.45 -6.92
N TYR A 62 -1.87 2.09 -6.70
CA TYR A 62 -2.89 1.51 -5.82
C TYR A 62 -3.43 0.18 -6.35
N LYS A 63 -3.64 0.05 -7.67
CA LYS A 63 -4.07 -1.23 -8.27
C LYS A 63 -3.06 -2.36 -8.03
N ASN A 64 -1.76 -2.07 -8.14
CA ASN A 64 -0.71 -3.05 -7.86
C ASN A 64 -0.71 -3.46 -6.38
N VAL A 65 -0.84 -2.49 -5.47
CA VAL A 65 -0.93 -2.74 -4.02
C VAL A 65 -2.15 -3.59 -3.70
N SER A 66 -3.33 -3.23 -4.22
CA SER A 66 -4.57 -4.02 -4.06
C SER A 66 -4.37 -5.45 -4.56
N GLY A 67 -3.80 -5.63 -5.76
CA GLY A 67 -3.54 -6.94 -6.35
C GLY A 67 -2.71 -7.88 -5.46
N CYS A 68 -1.71 -7.35 -4.75
CA CYS A 68 -0.88 -8.15 -3.84
C CYS A 68 -1.60 -8.60 -2.56
N VAL A 69 -2.71 -7.96 -2.20
CA VAL A 69 -3.43 -8.21 -0.94
C VAL A 69 -4.83 -8.79 -1.13
N LEU A 70 -5.32 -8.90 -2.38
CA LEU A 70 -6.66 -9.41 -2.72
C LEU A 70 -6.92 -10.85 -2.23
N ASP A 71 -5.89 -11.70 -2.22
CA ASP A 71 -5.96 -13.09 -1.77
C ASP A 71 -5.83 -13.25 -0.24
N ALA A 72 -5.65 -12.15 0.49
CA ALA A 72 -5.53 -12.17 1.94
C ALA A 72 -6.89 -12.45 2.59
N ARG A 73 -6.89 -13.21 3.69
CA ARG A 73 -8.08 -13.39 4.53
C ARG A 73 -8.31 -12.18 5.43
N SER A 74 -7.23 -11.57 5.88
CA SER A 74 -7.26 -10.37 6.72
C SER A 74 -6.15 -9.40 6.35
N ILE A 75 -6.48 -8.11 6.35
CA ILE A 75 -5.56 -7.01 6.05
C ILE A 75 -5.55 -6.01 7.21
N LEU A 76 -4.36 -5.67 7.69
CA LEU A 76 -4.11 -4.50 8.54
C LEU A 76 -3.51 -3.38 7.66
N ILE A 77 -4.15 -2.21 7.63
CA ILE A 77 -3.68 -1.07 6.81
C ILE A 77 -3.11 0.02 7.72
N LEU A 78 -1.87 0.42 7.45
CA LEU A 78 -1.12 1.45 8.17
C LEU A 78 -0.72 2.56 7.18
N GLY A 79 -0.61 3.79 7.64
CA GLY A 79 -0.07 4.86 6.80
C GLY A 79 -0.41 6.28 7.24
N PRO A 80 0.29 7.27 6.69
CA PRO A 80 -0.01 8.67 6.94
C PRO A 80 -1.28 9.08 6.16
N GLY A 81 -2.14 9.90 6.78
CA GLY A 81 -3.16 10.68 6.08
C GLY A 81 -4.16 9.92 5.20
N GLU A 82 -4.48 10.51 4.04
CA GLU A 82 -5.49 10.05 3.06
C GLU A 82 -5.14 8.78 2.27
N PRO A 83 -3.86 8.46 1.94
CA PRO A 83 -3.51 7.28 1.14
C PRO A 83 -4.12 5.94 1.60
N LYS A 84 -4.27 5.75 2.91
CA LYS A 84 -4.89 4.54 3.48
C LYS A 84 -6.41 4.50 3.24
N SER A 85 -7.08 5.65 3.24
CA SER A 85 -8.51 5.76 2.99
C SER A 85 -8.84 5.50 1.51
N GLU A 86 -8.00 6.00 0.60
CA GLU A 86 -8.13 5.73 -0.84
C GLU A 86 -7.97 4.24 -1.16
N LEU A 87 -6.95 3.59 -0.59
CA LEU A 87 -6.76 2.16 -0.78
C LEU A 87 -7.95 1.35 -0.25
N ARG A 88 -8.53 1.75 0.89
CA ARG A 88 -9.74 1.10 1.42
C ARG A 88 -10.90 1.17 0.42
N MET A 89 -11.13 2.32 -0.19
CA MET A 89 -12.20 2.49 -1.18
C MET A 89 -11.96 1.62 -2.41
N GLN A 90 -10.71 1.51 -2.86
CA GLN A 90 -10.36 0.61 -3.97
C GLN A 90 -10.56 -0.86 -3.63
N LEU A 91 -10.11 -1.34 -2.46
CA LEU A 91 -10.34 -2.72 -2.02
C LEU A 91 -11.84 -3.06 -1.91
N GLY A 92 -12.67 -2.10 -1.48
CA GLY A 92 -14.13 -2.26 -1.48
C GLY A 92 -14.75 -2.36 -2.88
N THR A 93 -14.09 -1.77 -3.89
CA THR A 93 -14.52 -1.83 -5.29
C THR A 93 -14.01 -3.08 -6.01
N ASP A 94 -12.82 -3.58 -5.63
CA ASP A 94 -12.15 -4.73 -6.25
C ASP A 94 -12.68 -6.10 -5.76
N ASN A 95 -13.85 -6.15 -5.12
CA ASN A 95 -14.47 -7.36 -4.55
C ASN A 95 -13.56 -8.12 -3.56
N TYR A 96 -12.81 -7.40 -2.72
CA TYR A 96 -12.05 -8.05 -1.65
C TYR A 96 -12.97 -8.82 -0.70
N SER A 97 -12.80 -10.15 -0.63
CA SER A 97 -13.64 -11.05 0.17
C SER A 97 -13.14 -11.26 1.60
N GLY A 98 -12.00 -10.68 1.96
CA GLY A 98 -11.41 -10.80 3.29
C GLY A 98 -11.85 -9.67 4.24
N THR A 99 -11.29 -9.68 5.45
CA THR A 99 -11.62 -8.69 6.49
C THR A 99 -10.53 -7.64 6.61
N ILE A 100 -10.88 -6.36 6.67
CA ILE A 100 -9.92 -5.33 7.08
C ILE A 100 -9.97 -5.25 8.61
N VAL A 101 -8.90 -5.68 9.27
CA VAL A 101 -8.86 -5.87 10.73
C VAL A 101 -8.40 -4.63 11.49
N GLY A 102 -7.84 -3.63 10.81
CA GLY A 102 -7.44 -2.38 11.47
C GLY A 102 -6.95 -1.29 10.52
N PHE A 103 -7.07 -0.06 10.99
CA PHE A 103 -6.52 1.15 10.37
C PHE A 103 -5.72 1.94 11.41
N GLU A 104 -4.41 2.01 11.26
CA GLU A 104 -3.60 2.88 12.12
C GLU A 104 -2.95 4.01 11.33
N SER A 105 -2.88 5.18 11.97
CA SER A 105 -2.07 6.28 11.48
C SER A 105 -0.60 6.03 11.84
N ALA A 106 0.26 6.02 10.84
CA ALA A 106 1.70 5.91 11.04
C ALA A 106 2.39 6.92 10.12
N GLY A 107 3.17 7.83 10.70
CA GLY A 107 3.90 8.86 9.95
C GLY A 107 4.99 8.26 9.05
N SER A 108 5.77 9.13 8.41
CA SER A 108 6.90 8.71 7.58
C SER A 108 7.89 7.87 8.39
N MET A 109 8.26 6.72 7.84
CA MET A 109 9.15 5.74 8.47
C MET A 109 10.14 5.17 7.45
N THR A 110 11.30 4.73 7.93
CA THR A 110 12.24 3.96 7.11
C THR A 110 11.69 2.57 6.80
N ASN A 111 12.19 1.90 5.76
CA ASN A 111 11.72 0.55 5.40
C ASN A 111 11.82 -0.42 6.58
N SER A 112 12.91 -0.38 7.35
CA SER A 112 13.09 -1.23 8.54
C SER A 112 12.10 -0.89 9.66
N GLN A 113 11.80 0.39 9.88
CA GLN A 113 10.78 0.81 10.86
C GLN A 113 9.38 0.36 10.42
N ILE A 114 9.07 0.48 9.13
CA ILE A 114 7.80 0.03 8.56
C ILE A 114 7.64 -1.48 8.76
N VAL A 115 8.62 -2.29 8.34
CA VAL A 115 8.57 -3.74 8.49
C VAL A 115 8.38 -4.13 9.96
N ASN A 116 9.16 -3.55 10.87
CA ASN A 116 9.06 -3.86 12.29
C ASN A 116 7.70 -3.48 12.89
N LYS A 117 7.13 -2.33 12.50
CA LYS A 117 5.81 -1.90 12.97
C LYS A 117 4.72 -2.80 12.40
N VAL A 118 4.72 -3.02 11.09
CA VAL A 118 3.76 -3.90 10.41
C VAL A 118 3.80 -5.30 11.05
N GLN A 119 4.97 -5.90 11.22
CA GLN A 119 5.10 -7.22 11.85
C GLN A 119 4.60 -7.25 13.30
N ARG A 120 4.91 -6.21 14.09
CA ARG A 120 4.45 -6.10 15.47
C ARG A 120 2.93 -6.03 15.53
N ASP A 121 2.32 -5.13 14.77
CA ASP A 121 0.89 -4.88 14.83
C ASP A 121 0.10 -6.02 14.19
N LEU A 122 0.67 -6.68 13.17
CA LEU A 122 0.10 -7.89 12.58
C LEU A 122 0.05 -9.02 13.61
N ARG A 123 1.11 -9.22 14.39
CA ARG A 123 1.12 -10.21 15.48
C ARG A 123 0.08 -9.89 16.55
N THR A 124 -0.08 -8.63 16.94
CA THR A 124 -1.05 -8.23 17.96
C THR A 124 -2.50 -8.42 17.50
N ASN A 125 -2.78 -8.20 16.21
CA ASN A 125 -4.14 -8.29 15.64
C ASN A 125 -4.54 -9.70 15.15
N VAL A 126 -3.61 -10.66 15.08
CA VAL A 126 -3.89 -12.06 14.65
C VAL A 126 -4.42 -12.94 15.79
N TYR A 127 -4.33 -12.51 17.05
CA TYR A 127 -4.81 -13.25 18.22
C TYR A 127 -6.21 -12.87 18.71
N PHE A 128 -7.03 -12.23 17.86
CA PHE A 128 -8.44 -11.94 18.13
C PHE A 128 -9.36 -12.63 17.12
#